data_AF-A0AAV8SA37-F1
#
_entry.id   AF-A0AAV8SA37-F1
#
_cell.length_a   1.000
_cell.length_b   1.000
_cell.length_c   1.000
_cell.angle_alpha   90.00
_cell.angle_beta   90.00
_cell.angle_gamma   90.00
#
_symmetry.space_group_name_H-M   'P 1'
#
loop_
_entity.id
_entity.type
_entity.pdbx_description
1 polymer ?
#
loop_
_entity_poly.entity_id
_entity_poly.type
_entity_poly.pdbx_seq_one_letter_code
_entity_poly.pdbx_strand_id
1 'polypeptide(L)'
;MEATARRWRERSSVLNSPNMLIFFIVICFAPPAADALRPGFAFLRARGRCTPQFWSSRREAWPRMVPQTSTISKVFGSLIYERFGSDLTLLESTARNDEESNAFGGLLKQASAALLNSYAREGYPYSSWQVKRLFIEALVSEKSALTQAKHFSTANQACN
;
A
#
# COMPACT_ATOMS: atom_id res chain seq x y z
N MET A 1 -53.80 9.63 -49.09
CA MET A 1 -54.40 8.77 -50.12
C MET A 1 -53.84 7.38 -49.89
N GLU A 2 -54.71 6.36 -49.81
CA GLU A 2 -54.44 4.90 -49.65
C GLU A 2 -53.84 4.49 -48.28
N ALA A 3 -54.54 3.91 -47.29
CA ALA A 3 -55.46 2.74 -47.26
C ALA A 3 -54.85 1.55 -48.02
N THR A 4 -54.51 0.38 -47.44
CA THR A 4 -55.29 -0.56 -46.61
C THR A 4 -54.33 -1.73 -46.28
N ALA A 5 -54.22 -2.18 -45.02
CA ALA A 5 -54.84 -3.41 -44.48
C ALA A 5 -54.28 -4.74 -45.07
N ARG A 6 -54.00 -5.84 -44.37
CA ARG A 6 -54.67 -6.55 -43.25
C ARG A 6 -53.58 -7.52 -42.68
N ARG A 7 -53.68 -8.08 -41.47
CA ARG A 7 -54.50 -9.31 -41.25
C ARG A 7 -54.44 -9.74 -39.76
N TRP A 8 -55.55 -9.51 -39.07
CA TRP A 8 -56.30 -10.38 -38.13
C TRP A 8 -55.50 -11.50 -37.40
N ARG A 9 -55.31 -11.45 -36.07
CA ARG A 9 -56.26 -11.72 -34.95
C ARG A 9 -56.79 -13.17 -34.88
N GLU A 10 -56.27 -13.88 -33.87
CA GLU A 10 -56.79 -14.97 -33.02
C GLU A 10 -57.76 -16.03 -33.57
N ARG A 11 -57.42 -17.30 -33.33
CA ARG A 11 -58.41 -18.31 -32.91
C ARG A 11 -57.78 -19.47 -32.11
N SER A 12 -58.26 -19.61 -30.87
CA SER A 12 -58.62 -20.84 -30.14
C SER A 12 -57.61 -21.99 -29.95
N SER A 13 -57.29 -22.20 -28.66
CA SER A 13 -57.34 -23.47 -27.90
C SER A 13 -58.06 -24.64 -28.60
N VAL A 14 -57.66 -25.92 -28.51
CA VAL A 14 -57.50 -26.72 -27.28
C VAL A 14 -56.82 -28.09 -27.58
N LEU A 15 -56.32 -28.74 -26.50
CA LEU A 15 -56.21 -30.19 -26.24
C LEU A 15 -55.09 -31.05 -26.91
N ASN A 16 -54.04 -31.40 -26.15
CA ASN A 16 -53.91 -32.73 -25.52
C ASN A 16 -52.61 -32.88 -24.68
N SER A 17 -52.80 -33.36 -23.44
CA SER A 17 -51.89 -33.72 -22.32
C SER A 17 -50.84 -34.82 -22.67
N PRO A 18 -50.02 -35.40 -21.74
CA PRO A 18 -49.89 -35.20 -20.28
C PRO A 18 -48.42 -35.14 -19.77
N ASN A 19 -48.16 -34.35 -18.73
CA ASN A 19 -47.11 -34.63 -17.72
C ASN A 19 -47.22 -33.61 -16.59
N MET A 20 -48.26 -33.75 -15.80
CA MET A 20 -48.40 -33.05 -14.52
C MET A 20 -48.69 -34.12 -13.47
N LEU A 21 -47.66 -34.60 -12.78
CA LEU A 21 -47.78 -35.32 -11.51
C LEU A 21 -46.39 -35.59 -10.91
N ILE A 22 -45.68 -34.53 -10.51
CA ILE A 22 -44.82 -34.62 -9.33
C ILE A 22 -45.15 -33.43 -8.44
N PHE A 23 -46.10 -33.68 -7.55
CA PHE A 23 -46.48 -32.86 -6.42
C PHE A 23 -45.36 -32.90 -5.36
N PHE A 24 -45.08 -31.73 -4.76
CA PHE A 24 -44.70 -31.56 -3.35
C PHE A 24 -43.51 -32.37 -2.80
N ILE A 25 -42.31 -31.79 -2.92
CA ILE A 25 -41.24 -31.88 -1.91
C ILE A 25 -40.75 -30.43 -1.70
N VAL A 26 -41.30 -29.68 -0.74
CA VAL A 26 -40.92 -29.64 0.68
C VAL A 26 -39.58 -28.92 0.90
N ILE A 27 -39.72 -27.69 1.41
CA ILE A 27 -38.88 -27.01 2.42
C ILE A 27 -37.75 -26.08 1.94
N CYS A 28 -38.05 -24.79 2.10
CA CYS A 28 -37.23 -23.74 2.71
C CYS A 28 -35.73 -23.70 2.36
N PHE A 29 -35.38 -22.94 1.33
CA PHE A 29 -34.12 -22.21 1.30
C PHE A 29 -34.43 -20.74 0.98
N ALA A 30 -34.78 -19.99 2.02
CA ALA A 30 -34.66 -18.54 1.97
C ALA A 30 -33.16 -18.22 2.08
N PRO A 31 -32.52 -17.58 1.09
CA PRO A 31 -31.17 -17.07 1.28
C PRO A 31 -31.22 -16.02 2.40
N PRO A 32 -30.32 -16.03 3.39
CA PRO A 32 -30.22 -14.91 4.30
C PRO A 32 -29.92 -13.67 3.47
N ALA A 33 -30.70 -12.62 3.67
CA ALA A 33 -30.35 -11.29 3.21
C ALA A 33 -28.99 -10.97 3.83
N ALA A 34 -27.92 -11.15 3.05
CA ALA A 34 -26.61 -10.67 3.42
C ALA A 34 -26.73 -9.15 3.50
N ASP A 35 -26.61 -8.67 4.73
CA ASP A 35 -26.57 -7.27 5.12
C ASP A 35 -25.92 -6.41 4.03
N ALA A 36 -26.71 -5.50 3.47
CA ALA A 36 -26.20 -4.40 2.68
C ALA A 36 -25.40 -3.47 3.61
N LEU A 37 -24.15 -3.85 3.92
CA LEU A 37 -23.21 -2.99 4.61
C LEU A 37 -22.87 -1.82 3.69
N ARG A 38 -23.61 -0.72 3.87
CA ARG A 38 -23.32 0.57 3.23
C ARG A 38 -21.98 1.13 3.74
N PRO A 39 -21.26 1.86 2.88
CA PRO A 39 -19.81 1.92 2.90
C PRO A 39 -19.30 2.97 3.90
N GLY A 40 -18.70 2.53 5.00
CA GLY A 40 -17.74 3.35 5.70
C GLY A 40 -16.47 3.38 4.87
N PHE A 41 -15.92 4.56 4.58
CA PHE A 41 -14.64 4.73 3.90
C PHE A 41 -13.50 4.15 4.76
N ALA A 42 -13.39 2.83 4.81
CA ALA A 42 -12.17 2.17 5.16
C ALA A 42 -11.25 2.37 3.96
N PHE A 43 -10.52 3.48 3.95
CA PHE A 43 -9.26 3.56 3.22
C PHE A 43 -8.29 2.56 3.86
N LEU A 44 -8.56 1.27 3.73
CA LEU A 44 -7.56 0.21 3.76
C LEU A 44 -6.80 0.33 2.44
N ARG A 45 -6.15 1.49 2.24
CA ARG A 45 -5.05 1.58 1.31
C ARG A 45 -4.08 0.55 1.86
N ALA A 46 -3.90 -0.57 1.17
CA ALA A 46 -2.96 -1.60 1.56
C ALA A 46 -1.65 -0.88 1.88
N ARG A 47 -1.34 -0.75 3.18
CA ARG A 47 -0.17 0.01 3.61
C ARG A 47 1.01 -0.79 3.12
N GLY A 48 1.77 -0.25 2.18
CA GLY A 48 2.92 -0.94 1.62
C GLY A 48 3.85 -1.41 2.73
N ARG A 49 4.27 -2.69 2.66
CA ARG A 49 5.12 -3.36 3.67
C ARG A 49 6.56 -2.85 3.70
N CYS A 50 6.84 -1.82 2.92
CA CYS A 50 8.16 -1.24 2.73
C CYS A 50 8.19 0.26 3.08
N THR A 51 7.09 0.80 3.61
CA THR A 51 6.99 2.23 3.96
C THR A 51 7.65 2.55 5.31
N PRO A 52 8.08 3.80 5.55
CA PRO A 52 8.55 4.22 6.89
C PRO A 52 7.54 3.90 8.00
N GLN A 53 6.25 4.11 7.73
CA GLN A 53 5.16 3.83 8.67
C GLN A 53 5.02 2.34 8.98
N PHE A 54 5.32 1.46 8.02
CA PHE A 54 5.31 0.01 8.27
C PHE A 54 6.45 -0.38 9.22
N TRP A 55 7.67 0.09 8.94
CA TRP A 55 8.84 -0.20 9.79
C TRP A 55 8.70 0.35 11.19
N SER A 56 8.19 1.59 11.34
CA SER A 56 7.95 2.20 12.64
C SER A 56 6.83 1.53 13.44
N SER A 57 5.93 0.77 12.78
CA SER A 57 4.87 0.03 13.46
C SER A 57 5.36 -1.21 14.23
N ARG A 58 6.63 -1.60 14.07
CA ARG A 58 7.30 -2.74 14.74
C ARG A 58 6.59 -4.10 14.58
N ARG A 59 5.76 -4.25 13.55
CA ARG A 59 5.05 -5.52 13.27
C ARG A 59 5.94 -6.60 12.69
N GLU A 60 7.06 -6.21 12.09
CA GLU A 60 8.00 -7.11 11.44
C GLU A 60 9.38 -7.05 12.11
N ALA A 61 10.07 -8.19 12.15
CA ALA A 61 11.43 -8.26 12.62
C ALA A 61 12.36 -7.44 11.73
N TRP A 62 13.23 -6.65 12.33
CA TRP A 62 14.21 -5.85 11.60
C TRP A 62 15.38 -6.71 11.12
N PRO A 63 16.03 -6.35 9.99
CA PRO A 63 17.22 -7.05 9.52
C PRO A 63 18.32 -7.07 10.58
N ARG A 64 18.97 -8.22 10.79
CA ARG A 64 20.03 -8.38 11.81
C ARG A 64 21.20 -7.41 11.64
N MET A 65 21.48 -6.99 10.40
CA MET A 65 22.53 -6.03 10.07
C MET A 65 22.25 -4.61 10.59
N VAL A 66 20.98 -4.25 10.78
CA VAL A 66 20.56 -2.92 11.25
C VAL A 66 19.42 -3.07 12.26
N PRO A 67 19.74 -3.31 13.54
CA PRO A 67 18.76 -3.32 14.62
C PRO A 67 18.08 -1.96 14.78
N GLN A 68 16.83 -1.96 15.24
CA GLN A 68 16.01 -0.76 15.46
C GLN A 68 16.63 0.28 16.41
N THR A 69 17.45 -0.16 17.37
CA THR A 69 18.16 0.68 18.35
C THR A 69 19.47 1.25 17.82
N SER A 70 19.87 0.91 16.60
CA SER A 70 21.10 1.44 16.01
C SER A 70 20.96 2.94 15.79
N THR A 71 21.96 3.70 16.24
CA THR A 71 22.01 5.14 16.02
C THR A 71 22.26 5.44 14.55
N ILE A 72 21.74 6.56 14.07
CA ILE A 72 21.89 6.99 12.68
C ILE A 72 23.36 7.18 12.32
N SER A 73 24.16 7.77 13.22
CA SER A 73 25.61 7.90 13.08
C SER A 73 26.33 6.55 12.91
N LYS A 74 25.89 5.49 13.59
CA LYS A 74 26.45 4.15 13.42
C LYS A 74 26.08 3.54 12.07
N VAL A 75 24.89 3.83 11.56
CA VAL A 75 24.35 3.23 10.34
C VAL A 75 24.90 3.91 9.08
N PHE A 76 24.88 5.24 9.05
CA PHE A 76 25.25 6.05 7.88
C PHE A 76 26.64 6.70 8.00
N GLY A 77 27.31 6.59 9.15
CA GLY A 77 28.67 7.10 9.39
C GLY A 77 28.71 8.32 10.31
N SER A 78 29.89 8.69 10.79
CA SER A 78 30.05 9.77 11.77
C SER A 78 29.77 11.17 11.22
N LEU A 79 29.92 11.40 9.91
CA LEU A 79 29.78 12.72 9.28
C LEU A 79 28.41 13.37 9.47
N ILE A 80 27.38 12.57 9.67
CA ILE A 80 26.00 13.03 9.89
C ILE A 80 25.69 13.38 11.34
N TYR A 81 26.64 13.17 12.26
CA TYR A 81 26.52 13.51 13.67
C TYR A 81 26.18 14.99 13.87
N GLU A 82 26.86 15.89 13.14
CA GLU A 82 26.64 17.33 13.26
C GLU A 82 25.20 17.75 12.93
N ARG A 83 24.52 16.98 12.07
CA ARG A 83 23.17 17.30 11.60
C ARG A 83 22.06 16.64 12.42
N PHE A 84 22.26 15.41 12.88
CA PHE A 84 21.19 14.62 13.50
C PHE A 84 21.46 14.22 14.96
N GLY A 85 22.64 14.52 15.48
CA GLY A 85 23.07 14.14 16.83
C GLY A 85 23.49 12.66 16.94
N SER A 86 23.86 12.25 18.16
CA SER A 86 24.26 10.86 18.48
C SER A 86 23.09 9.94 18.74
N ASP A 87 22.02 10.46 19.33
CA ASP A 87 21.06 9.63 20.04
C ASP A 87 19.90 9.17 19.15
N LEU A 88 19.72 9.82 18.00
CA LEU A 88 18.67 9.49 17.06
C LEU A 88 18.86 8.08 16.50
N THR A 89 17.88 7.23 16.73
CA THR A 89 17.87 5.83 16.29
C THR A 89 17.24 5.67 14.90
N LEU A 90 17.52 4.53 14.27
CA LEU A 90 16.94 4.18 12.97
C LEU A 90 15.41 4.03 13.07
N LEU A 91 14.91 3.52 14.20
CA LEU A 91 13.47 3.46 14.46
C LEU A 91 12.82 4.84 14.53
N GLU A 92 13.35 5.74 15.36
CA GLU A 92 12.84 7.11 15.48
C GLU A 92 12.87 7.83 14.13
N SER A 93 13.91 7.57 13.33
CA SER A 93 14.05 8.10 11.98
C SER A 93 12.91 7.67 11.05
N THR A 94 12.48 6.40 11.11
CA THR A 94 11.30 5.93 10.34
C THR A 94 9.97 6.49 10.85
N ALA A 95 9.92 6.91 12.11
CA ALA A 95 8.73 7.45 12.77
C ALA A 95 8.57 8.98 12.64
N ARG A 96 9.58 9.69 12.11
CA ARG A 96 9.54 11.14 11.91
C ARG A 96 8.32 11.57 11.10
N ASN A 97 7.86 12.79 11.35
CA ASN A 97 6.69 13.40 10.71
C ASN A 97 6.88 14.89 10.40
N ASP A 98 8.13 15.36 10.41
CA ASP A 98 8.51 16.76 10.19
C ASP A 98 8.99 17.03 8.74
N GLU A 99 8.71 16.12 7.81
CA GLU A 99 9.17 16.24 6.41
C GLU A 99 8.73 17.51 5.67
N GLU A 100 7.63 18.15 6.07
CA GLU A 100 7.13 19.38 5.44
C GLU A 100 7.98 20.61 5.79
N SER A 101 8.53 20.66 7.02
CA SER A 101 9.35 21.76 7.51
C SER A 101 10.84 21.42 7.57
N ASN A 102 11.21 20.15 7.38
CA ASN A 102 12.58 19.66 7.47
C ASN A 102 12.90 18.69 6.31
N ALA A 103 13.46 19.24 5.24
CA ALA A 103 13.88 18.48 4.06
C ALA A 103 14.83 17.31 4.39
N PHE A 104 15.78 17.54 5.30
CA PHE A 104 16.76 16.52 5.71
C PHE A 104 16.12 15.45 6.59
N GLY A 105 15.15 15.81 7.43
CA GLY A 105 14.32 14.88 8.19
C GLY A 105 13.50 13.97 7.26
N GLY A 106 12.89 14.55 6.22
CA GLY A 106 12.19 13.79 5.19
C GLY A 106 13.11 12.84 4.41
N LEU A 107 14.30 13.30 4.03
CA LEU A 107 15.32 12.47 3.42
C LEU A 107 15.72 11.30 4.33
N LEU A 108 16.04 11.59 5.60
CA LEU A 108 16.46 10.57 6.56
C LEU A 108 15.36 9.52 6.80
N LYS A 109 14.11 9.95 6.91
CA LYS A 109 12.94 9.07 7.06
C LYS A 109 12.82 8.08 5.90
N GLN A 110 12.89 8.58 4.67
CA GLN A 110 12.74 7.75 3.47
C GLN A 110 13.98 6.88 3.22
N ALA A 111 15.18 7.40 3.45
CA ALA A 111 16.43 6.66 3.34
C ALA A 111 16.52 5.52 4.37
N SER A 112 16.04 5.74 5.60
CA SER A 112 15.98 4.70 6.64
C SER A 112 15.10 3.53 6.21
N ALA A 113 13.90 3.81 5.69
CA ALA A 113 13.03 2.77 5.14
C ALA A 113 13.66 2.09 3.91
N ALA A 114 14.27 2.85 2.99
CA ALA A 114 14.96 2.30 1.83
C ALA A 114 16.11 1.37 2.21
N LEU A 115 16.87 1.72 3.25
CA LEU A 115 17.96 0.89 3.76
C LEU A 115 17.41 -0.43 4.33
N LEU A 116 16.35 -0.37 5.14
CA LEU A 116 15.70 -1.58 5.67
C LEU A 116 15.18 -2.47 4.54
N ASN A 117 14.53 -1.88 3.53
CA ASN A 117 14.03 -2.60 2.37
C ASN A 117 15.17 -3.26 1.58
N SER A 118 16.30 -2.57 1.38
CA SER A 118 17.47 -3.11 0.68
C SER A 118 18.09 -4.35 1.34
N TYR A 119 17.79 -4.57 2.62
CA TYR A 119 18.20 -5.77 3.35
C TYR A 119 17.09 -6.82 3.49
N ALA A 120 15.83 -6.39 3.55
CA ALA A 120 14.70 -7.25 3.90
C ALA A 120 13.86 -7.72 2.70
N ARG A 121 13.99 -7.07 1.54
CA ARG A 121 13.09 -7.24 0.39
C ARG A 121 13.90 -7.62 -0.83
N GLU A 122 13.58 -8.77 -1.39
CA GLU A 122 14.15 -9.20 -2.67
C GLU A 122 13.66 -8.28 -3.80
N GLY A 123 14.53 -7.98 -4.76
CA GLY A 123 14.19 -7.12 -5.90
C GLY A 123 14.01 -5.64 -5.57
N TYR A 124 14.33 -5.18 -4.35
CA TYR A 124 14.33 -3.75 -4.05
C TYR A 124 15.36 -3.02 -4.95
N PRO A 125 15.01 -1.88 -5.57
CA PRO A 125 15.79 -1.29 -6.66
C PRO A 125 17.12 -0.66 -6.24
N TYR A 126 17.36 -0.50 -4.93
CA TYR A 126 18.61 0.03 -4.40
C TYR A 126 19.31 -1.01 -3.53
N SER A 127 20.61 -1.19 -3.73
CA SER A 127 21.44 -1.88 -2.75
C SER A 127 21.65 -1.00 -1.51
N SER A 128 21.96 -1.64 -0.37
CA SER A 128 22.24 -0.92 0.89
C SER A 128 23.37 0.12 0.75
N TRP A 129 24.39 -0.19 -0.04
CA TRP A 129 25.48 0.74 -0.35
C TRP A 129 24.99 1.95 -1.17
N GLN A 130 24.16 1.72 -2.20
CA GLN A 130 23.58 2.80 -2.99
C GLN A 130 22.72 3.73 -2.13
N VAL A 131 21.92 3.18 -1.21
CA VAL A 131 21.11 3.99 -0.28
C VAL A 131 22.00 4.90 0.57
N LYS A 132 23.06 4.36 1.19
CA LYS A 132 23.97 5.15 2.03
C LYS A 132 24.68 6.25 1.23
N ARG A 133 25.18 5.92 0.04
CA ARG A 133 25.85 6.90 -0.85
C ARG A 133 24.90 8.02 -1.25
N LEU A 134 23.73 7.69 -1.80
CA LEU A 134 22.74 8.66 -2.26
C LEU A 134 22.20 9.52 -1.12
N PHE A 135 22.08 8.95 0.08
CA PHE A 135 21.74 9.70 1.28
C PHE A 135 22.79 10.78 1.57
N ILE A 136 24.08 10.42 1.64
CA ILE A 136 25.17 11.37 1.91
C ILE A 136 25.27 12.43 0.82
N GLU A 137 25.20 12.04 -0.46
CA GLU A 137 25.21 12.96 -1.61
C GLU A 137 24.07 13.97 -1.55
N ALA A 138 22.89 13.57 -1.09
CA ALA A 138 21.73 14.44 -1.00
C ALA A 138 21.79 15.45 0.17
N LEU A 139 22.73 15.31 1.11
CA LEU A 139 22.89 16.24 2.24
C LEU A 139 23.48 17.60 1.86
N VAL A 140 23.95 17.76 0.61
CA VAL A 140 24.57 19.01 0.13
C VAL A 140 23.60 20.19 0.06
N SER A 141 22.30 19.95 -0.09
CA SER A 141 21.28 21.01 -0.11
C SER A 141 19.89 20.49 0.21
N GLU A 142 18.99 21.36 0.67
CA GLU A 142 17.59 21.00 0.91
C GLU A 142 16.88 20.52 -0.38
N LYS A 143 17.18 21.16 -1.52
CA LYS A 143 16.63 20.76 -2.82
C LYS A 143 17.05 19.34 -3.21
N SER A 144 18.34 19.01 -3.01
CA SER A 144 18.85 17.65 -3.23
C SER A 144 18.20 16.66 -2.27
N ALA A 145 18.06 17.03 -0.99
CA ALA A 145 17.42 16.21 0.02
C ALA A 145 15.95 15.89 -0.32
N LEU A 146 15.15 16.90 -0.69
CA LEU A 146 13.75 16.71 -1.11
C LEU A 146 13.64 15.82 -2.35
N THR A 147 14.49 16.05 -3.34
CA THR A 147 14.50 15.27 -4.59
C THR A 147 14.83 13.81 -4.31
N GLN A 148 15.88 13.54 -3.54
CA GLN A 148 16.29 12.18 -3.20
C GLN A 148 15.28 11.50 -2.26
N ALA A 149 14.68 12.23 -1.33
CA ALA A 149 13.59 11.74 -0.48
C ALA A 149 12.40 11.26 -1.32
N LYS A 150 12.05 12.00 -2.38
CA LYS A 150 10.99 11.61 -3.33
C LYS A 150 11.36 10.32 -4.06
N HIS A 151 12.59 10.17 -4.55
CA HIS A 151 13.06 8.95 -5.20
C HIS A 151 12.98 7.73 -4.28
N PHE A 152 13.44 7.86 -3.02
CA PHE A 152 13.31 6.79 -2.03
C PHE A 152 11.85 6.49 -1.70
N SER A 153 11.01 7.52 -1.53
CA SER A 153 9.58 7.35 -1.27
C SER A 153 8.88 6.55 -2.37
N THR A 154 9.14 6.88 -3.64
CA THR A 154 8.59 6.12 -4.78
C THR A 154 9.04 4.66 -4.75
N ALA A 155 10.32 4.38 -4.52
CA ALA A 155 10.82 3.01 -4.42
C ALA A 155 10.21 2.25 -3.21
N ASN A 156 10.06 2.91 -2.07
CA ASN A 156 9.45 2.35 -0.87
C ASN A 156 7.96 2.01 -1.09
N GLN A 157 7.26 2.78 -1.92
CA GLN A 157 5.85 2.55 -2.25
C GLN A 157 5.67 1.46 -3.30
N ALA A 158 6.62 1.31 -4.23
CA ALA A 158 6.58 0.32 -5.31
C ALA A 158 7.05 -1.08 -4.89
N CYS A 159 7.57 -1.21 -3.66
CA CYS A 159 8.06 -2.46 -3.10
C CYS A 159 6.88 -3.35 -2.66
N ASN A 160 6.89 -4.61 -3.10
CA ASN A 160 5.89 -5.64 -2.81
C ASN A 160 6.35 -6.57 -1.70
#